data_AF-A0A954XFK5-F1
#
_entry.id   AF-A0A954XFK5-F1
#
_cell.length_a   1.000
_cell.length_b   1.000
_cell.length_c   1.000
_cell.angle_alpha   90.00
_cell.angle_beta   90.00
_cell.angle_gamma   90.00
#
_symmetry.space_group_name_H-M   'P 1'
#
loop_
_entity.id
_entity.type
_entity.pdbx_description
1 polymer ?
#
loop_
_entity_poly.entity_id
_entity_poly.type
_entity_poly.pdbx_seq_one_letter_code
_entity_poly.pdbx_strand_id
1 'polypeptide(L)'
;RAYLDRLWDFVEELPPAFNSLKAHILYHRLVFDRSQGVYDKERFLTYLKLPRHVVYIEPKFMAEPENRRYAADLNANYEPQTMLTIIGTDEPLVRSYLEHFFIEEDSYQPYAPYVENNYLKRIFAITKIVNGQGDPERWYSMLTPAEYQQLKERVDLDFAHTNDEQFDADEPVSLDMWVKNVDKLIVKVYEINTLNFYRDNQREVSTDIVLEGLVPNAEATYEYAEPSLRRVRRHFDFPSLREPGVYVVDFIGNGKSSRALIRKGQLHFIARTSTAGHVLTILNASNEIVPNAKVYFGGHEYTADDQGHVAIPFSTNPGQQPIVLATAKFASLQFLQHDAENYSLTAGIHVDREQLLEREKARVLIRPGLNLNGTPVTLSLLEDLRLTITSTDIDGVSASKEVDDLKLDENQDIVHEFQTPQRLSTISFTLQAKVKSLTRSEKVTLTSSATFTLNQIDTTDKIQDLFLTAVEGQYVLALLGKTGEILPDRAIQLKVKHRDFRDEYHANLQTDETGTV
;
A
#
# COMPACT_ATOMS: atom_id res chain seq x y z
N ARG A 1 -18.40 -1.11 1.03
CA ARG A 1 -19.51 -0.84 0.08
C ARG A 1 -19.07 -0.04 -1.16
N ALA A 2 -18.90 1.28 -1.10
CA ALA A 2 -18.64 2.13 -2.29
C ALA A 2 -17.44 1.71 -3.15
N TYR A 3 -16.40 1.12 -2.55
CA TYR A 3 -15.29 0.53 -3.31
C TYR A 3 -15.73 -0.63 -4.21
N LEU A 4 -16.47 -1.60 -3.66
CA LEU A 4 -16.96 -2.78 -4.38
C LEU A 4 -18.01 -2.41 -5.43
N ASP A 5 -18.83 -1.39 -5.16
CA ASP A 5 -19.81 -0.89 -6.13
C ASP A 5 -19.09 -0.32 -7.37
N ARG A 6 -18.10 0.57 -7.17
CA ARG A 6 -17.29 1.11 -8.29
C ARG A 6 -16.56 0.03 -9.09
N LEU A 7 -16.05 -1.00 -8.40
CA LEU A 7 -15.43 -2.13 -9.09
C LEU A 7 -16.45 -2.88 -9.95
N TRP A 8 -17.65 -3.13 -9.43
CA TRP A 8 -18.70 -3.82 -10.16
C TRP A 8 -19.19 -3.02 -11.38
N ASP A 9 -19.48 -1.73 -11.20
CA ASP A 9 -19.91 -0.83 -12.28
C ASP A 9 -18.89 -0.81 -13.44
N PHE A 10 -17.60 -0.92 -13.12
CA PHE A 10 -16.56 -1.00 -14.15
C PHE A 10 -16.54 -2.35 -14.88
N VAL A 11 -16.71 -3.47 -14.17
CA VAL A 11 -16.53 -4.80 -14.77
C VAL A 11 -17.80 -5.39 -15.37
N GLU A 12 -18.98 -4.92 -14.99
CA GLU A 12 -20.23 -5.49 -15.48
C GLU A 12 -20.37 -5.37 -17.01
N GLU A 13 -19.89 -4.28 -17.59
CA GLU A 13 -19.91 -4.00 -19.03
C GLU A 13 -18.86 -4.76 -19.85
N LEU A 14 -17.86 -5.38 -19.19
CA LEU A 14 -16.77 -6.06 -19.89
C LEU A 14 -17.24 -7.33 -20.64
N PRO A 15 -16.57 -7.75 -21.73
CA PRO A 15 -16.96 -8.97 -22.43
C PRO A 15 -16.70 -10.24 -21.59
N PRO A 16 -17.28 -11.40 -21.97
CA PRO A 16 -17.12 -12.67 -21.24
C PRO A 16 -15.67 -13.11 -21.01
N ALA A 17 -14.71 -12.64 -21.81
CA ALA A 17 -13.29 -12.87 -21.59
C ALA A 17 -12.79 -12.43 -20.20
N PHE A 18 -13.52 -11.55 -19.52
CA PHE A 18 -13.20 -11.06 -18.16
C PHE A 18 -14.04 -11.73 -17.07
N ASN A 19 -14.69 -12.86 -17.33
CA ASN A 19 -15.54 -13.55 -16.35
C ASN A 19 -14.81 -13.90 -15.05
N SER A 20 -13.50 -14.21 -15.08
CA SER A 20 -12.70 -14.43 -13.86
C SER A 20 -12.71 -13.19 -12.95
N LEU A 21 -12.53 -11.99 -13.52
CA LEU A 21 -12.56 -10.74 -12.77
C LEU A 21 -13.98 -10.38 -12.30
N LYS A 22 -15.00 -10.63 -13.13
CA LYS A 22 -16.41 -10.45 -12.72
C LYS A 22 -16.77 -11.35 -11.54
N ALA A 23 -16.36 -12.62 -11.59
CA ALA A 23 -16.58 -13.59 -10.52
C ALA A 23 -15.86 -13.16 -9.24
N HIS A 24 -14.61 -12.71 -9.36
CA HIS A 24 -13.82 -12.15 -8.25
C HIS A 24 -14.56 -11.03 -7.53
N ILE A 25 -15.01 -10.01 -8.27
CA ILE A 25 -15.67 -8.84 -7.67
C ILE A 25 -17.05 -9.21 -7.09
N LEU A 26 -17.87 -9.99 -7.81
CA LEU A 26 -19.18 -10.40 -7.30
C LEU A 26 -19.07 -11.30 -6.07
N TYR A 27 -18.10 -12.22 -6.03
CA TYR A 27 -17.86 -13.06 -4.86
C TYR A 27 -17.60 -12.19 -3.62
N HIS A 28 -16.64 -11.28 -3.70
CA HIS A 28 -16.30 -10.38 -2.59
C HIS A 28 -17.45 -9.44 -2.23
N ARG A 29 -18.27 -9.05 -3.22
CA ARG A 29 -19.48 -8.30 -2.94
C ARG A 29 -20.51 -9.12 -2.14
N LEU A 30 -20.75 -10.36 -2.53
CA LEU A 30 -21.66 -11.27 -1.83
C LEU A 30 -21.15 -11.61 -0.42
N VAL A 31 -19.83 -11.75 -0.24
CA VAL A 31 -19.22 -11.90 1.09
C VAL A 31 -19.51 -10.67 1.96
N PHE A 32 -19.29 -9.47 1.42
CA PHE A 32 -19.57 -8.22 2.13
C PHE A 32 -21.05 -8.04 2.45
N ASP A 33 -21.97 -8.32 1.52
CA ASP A 33 -23.40 -8.20 1.78
C ASP A 33 -23.82 -9.17 2.90
N ARG A 34 -23.31 -10.41 2.86
CA ARG A 34 -23.57 -11.42 3.89
C ARG A 34 -23.07 -10.99 5.26
N SER A 35 -21.90 -10.34 5.35
CA SER A 35 -21.40 -9.82 6.63
C SER A 35 -22.23 -8.67 7.18
N GLN A 36 -23.06 -8.04 6.35
CA GLN A 36 -24.02 -7.03 6.77
C GLN A 36 -25.44 -7.60 6.95
N GLY A 37 -25.61 -8.93 6.84
CA GLY A 37 -26.91 -9.58 6.90
C GLY A 37 -27.80 -9.33 5.68
N VAL A 38 -27.24 -8.81 4.59
CA VAL A 38 -27.93 -8.51 3.34
C VAL A 38 -27.76 -9.68 2.38
N TYR A 39 -28.88 -10.20 1.86
CA TYR A 39 -28.90 -11.29 0.88
C TYR A 39 -29.68 -10.85 -0.35
N ASP A 40 -28.96 -10.31 -1.33
CA ASP A 40 -29.54 -9.83 -2.59
C ASP A 40 -29.66 -10.96 -3.61
N LYS A 41 -30.90 -11.35 -3.92
CA LYS A 41 -31.19 -12.47 -4.80
C LYS A 41 -30.76 -12.23 -6.24
N GLU A 42 -30.94 -11.02 -6.77
CA GLU A 42 -30.57 -10.70 -8.15
C GLU A 42 -29.06 -10.72 -8.34
N ARG A 43 -28.32 -10.16 -7.38
CA ARG A 43 -26.86 -10.21 -7.36
C ARG A 43 -26.35 -11.65 -7.25
N PHE A 44 -26.95 -12.45 -6.37
CA PHE A 44 -26.59 -13.85 -6.23
C PHE A 44 -26.85 -14.65 -7.53
N LEU A 45 -28.01 -14.46 -8.17
CA LEU A 45 -28.30 -15.07 -9.47
C LEU A 45 -27.33 -14.60 -10.57
N THR A 46 -26.91 -13.34 -10.54
CA THR A 46 -25.90 -12.81 -11.48
C THR A 46 -24.56 -13.51 -11.29
N TYR A 47 -24.17 -13.79 -10.04
CA TYR A 47 -22.98 -14.59 -9.76
C TYR A 47 -23.10 -16.04 -10.22
N LEU A 48 -24.26 -16.69 -10.02
CA LEU A 48 -24.49 -18.06 -10.49
C LEU A 48 -24.46 -18.19 -12.02
N LYS A 49 -24.81 -17.13 -12.76
CA LYS A 49 -24.73 -17.06 -14.23
C LYS A 49 -23.30 -16.99 -14.78
N LEU A 50 -22.28 -16.81 -13.94
CA LEU A 50 -20.89 -16.84 -14.40
C LEU A 50 -20.38 -18.30 -14.49
N PRO A 51 -20.03 -18.78 -15.69
CA PRO A 51 -19.55 -20.16 -15.87
C PRO A 51 -18.23 -20.37 -15.14
N ARG A 52 -18.05 -21.51 -14.49
CA ARG A 52 -16.84 -21.87 -13.74
C ARG A 52 -16.76 -23.37 -13.48
N HIS A 53 -15.56 -23.90 -13.29
CA HIS A 53 -15.34 -25.32 -13.11
C HIS A 53 -15.41 -25.73 -11.64
N VAL A 54 -16.62 -26.00 -11.16
CA VAL A 54 -16.91 -26.45 -9.79
C VAL A 54 -17.92 -27.60 -9.78
N VAL A 55 -17.89 -28.42 -8.74
CA VAL A 55 -18.66 -29.69 -8.69
C VAL A 55 -20.17 -29.47 -8.64
N TYR A 56 -20.63 -28.36 -8.06
CA TYR A 56 -22.05 -28.08 -7.85
C TYR A 56 -22.73 -27.36 -9.04
N ILE A 57 -21.99 -26.98 -10.07
CA ILE A 57 -22.55 -26.29 -11.25
C ILE A 57 -23.27 -27.29 -12.16
N GLU A 58 -24.35 -26.84 -12.80
CA GLU A 58 -25.13 -27.67 -13.73
C GLU A 58 -24.28 -28.08 -14.95
N PRO A 59 -24.04 -29.39 -15.18
CA PRO A 59 -23.21 -29.85 -16.30
C PRO A 59 -23.71 -29.39 -17.67
N LYS A 60 -25.03 -29.28 -17.89
CA LYS A 60 -25.58 -28.77 -19.15
C LYS A 60 -25.27 -27.29 -19.36
N PHE A 61 -25.30 -26.49 -18.30
CA PHE A 61 -24.89 -25.08 -18.35
C PHE A 61 -23.43 -24.94 -18.78
N MET A 62 -22.54 -25.81 -18.29
CA MET A 62 -21.14 -25.85 -18.73
C MET A 62 -20.91 -26.57 -20.05
N ALA A 63 -21.89 -27.25 -20.66
CA ALA A 63 -21.72 -27.89 -21.96
C ALA A 63 -21.78 -26.86 -23.12
N GLU A 64 -22.40 -25.70 -22.89
CA GLU A 64 -22.51 -24.62 -23.87
C GLU A 64 -21.12 -24.13 -24.31
N PRO A 65 -20.85 -23.98 -25.63
CA PRO A 65 -19.54 -23.60 -26.14
C PRO A 65 -19.00 -22.28 -25.56
N GLU A 66 -19.85 -21.27 -25.41
CA GLU A 66 -19.44 -19.96 -24.86
C GLU A 66 -19.04 -20.07 -23.40
N ASN A 67 -19.78 -20.82 -22.59
CA ASN A 67 -19.51 -21.03 -21.18
C ASN A 67 -18.20 -21.80 -20.94
N ARG A 68 -17.89 -22.79 -21.79
CA ARG A 68 -16.59 -23.49 -21.74
C ARG A 68 -15.43 -22.59 -22.13
N ARG A 69 -15.63 -21.75 -23.15
CA ARG A 69 -14.59 -20.87 -23.67
C ARG A 69 -14.21 -19.78 -22.68
N TYR A 70 -15.18 -19.29 -21.91
CA TYR A 70 -15.04 -18.15 -21.02
C TYR A 70 -15.37 -18.50 -19.56
N ALA A 71 -15.04 -19.71 -19.14
CA ALA A 71 -15.18 -20.13 -17.75
C ALA A 71 -14.26 -19.27 -16.86
N ALA A 72 -14.81 -18.75 -15.76
CA ALA A 72 -14.06 -18.04 -14.74
C ALA A 72 -13.09 -18.99 -14.02
N ASP A 73 -11.86 -18.54 -13.87
CA ASP A 73 -10.84 -19.15 -13.03
C ASP A 73 -10.86 -18.49 -11.64
N LEU A 74 -11.32 -19.23 -10.64
CA LEU A 74 -11.42 -18.76 -9.25
C LEU A 74 -10.05 -18.67 -8.55
N ASN A 75 -8.99 -19.18 -9.16
CA ASN A 75 -7.62 -19.07 -8.66
C ASN A 75 -6.84 -17.92 -9.31
N ALA A 76 -7.45 -17.20 -10.25
CA ALA A 76 -6.83 -16.03 -10.86
C ALA A 76 -6.52 -14.96 -9.80
N ASN A 77 -5.29 -14.46 -9.80
CA ASN A 77 -4.84 -13.47 -8.82
C ASN A 77 -5.06 -12.04 -9.33
N TYR A 78 -6.03 -11.36 -8.71
CA TYR A 78 -6.32 -9.94 -8.93
C TYR A 78 -6.01 -9.07 -7.70
N GLU A 79 -5.36 -9.62 -6.68
CA GLU A 79 -5.03 -8.91 -5.44
C GLU A 79 -4.20 -7.65 -5.68
N PRO A 80 -3.18 -7.62 -6.57
CA PRO A 80 -2.42 -6.39 -6.84
C PRO A 80 -3.25 -5.22 -7.39
N GLN A 81 -4.36 -5.50 -8.07
CA GLN A 81 -5.22 -4.49 -8.69
C GLN A 81 -6.44 -4.15 -7.83
N THR A 82 -6.95 -5.12 -7.07
CA THR A 82 -8.22 -5.01 -6.33
C THR A 82 -8.05 -4.99 -4.81
N MET A 83 -6.87 -5.31 -4.28
CA MET A 83 -6.64 -5.51 -2.85
C MET A 83 -7.58 -6.55 -2.21
N LEU A 84 -8.19 -7.42 -3.02
CA LEU A 84 -9.09 -8.48 -2.58
C LEU A 84 -8.39 -9.82 -2.83
N THR A 85 -8.49 -10.72 -1.86
CA THR A 85 -7.83 -12.04 -1.91
C THR A 85 -8.40 -12.92 -3.00
N ILE A 86 -7.62 -13.92 -3.42
CA ILE A 86 -8.08 -14.96 -4.36
C ILE A 86 -9.30 -15.70 -3.78
N ILE A 87 -10.28 -16.02 -4.63
CA ILE A 87 -11.50 -16.74 -4.20
C ILE A 87 -11.16 -18.16 -3.74
N GLY A 88 -10.45 -18.92 -4.58
CA GLY A 88 -10.18 -20.34 -4.35
C GLY A 88 -11.46 -21.19 -4.44
N THR A 89 -12.18 -21.33 -3.33
CA THR A 89 -13.44 -22.08 -3.25
C THR A 89 -14.62 -21.17 -2.92
N ASP A 90 -15.66 -21.20 -3.75
CA ASP A 90 -16.86 -20.38 -3.57
C ASP A 90 -18.06 -21.15 -3.00
N GLU A 91 -17.97 -22.48 -2.93
CA GLU A 91 -19.08 -23.36 -2.52
C GLU A 91 -19.65 -22.99 -1.13
N PRO A 92 -18.85 -22.66 -0.11
CA PRO A 92 -19.39 -22.27 1.19
C PRO A 92 -20.25 -21.00 1.14
N LEU A 93 -19.90 -20.05 0.28
CA LEU A 93 -20.68 -18.83 0.08
C LEU A 93 -21.97 -19.14 -0.67
N VAL A 94 -21.89 -19.89 -1.77
CA VAL A 94 -23.05 -20.29 -2.57
C VAL A 94 -24.05 -21.08 -1.74
N ARG A 95 -23.56 -22.04 -0.94
CA ARG A 95 -24.38 -22.81 -0.02
C ARG A 95 -25.09 -21.91 0.99
N SER A 96 -24.36 -20.99 1.62
CA SER A 96 -24.92 -20.06 2.60
C SER A 96 -26.04 -19.18 2.05
N TYR A 97 -25.92 -18.72 0.80
CA TYR A 97 -26.97 -17.95 0.12
C TYR A 97 -28.18 -18.82 -0.23
N LEU A 98 -27.97 -20.04 -0.73
CA LEU A 98 -29.07 -20.99 -0.99
C LEU A 98 -29.81 -21.35 0.29
N GLU A 99 -29.09 -21.69 1.37
CA GLU A 99 -29.67 -21.96 2.68
C GLU A 99 -30.50 -20.79 3.19
N HIS A 100 -30.04 -19.54 3.01
CA HIS A 100 -30.80 -18.35 3.37
C HIS A 100 -32.13 -18.27 2.61
N PHE A 101 -32.12 -18.31 1.28
CA PHE A 101 -33.35 -18.17 0.48
C PHE A 101 -34.30 -19.36 0.66
N PHE A 102 -33.79 -20.57 0.85
CA PHE A 102 -34.61 -21.77 1.06
C PHE A 102 -35.32 -21.81 2.42
N ILE A 103 -35.01 -20.91 3.36
CA ILE A 103 -35.83 -20.73 4.56
C ILE A 103 -37.23 -20.27 4.16
N GLU A 104 -37.35 -19.33 3.23
CA GLU A 104 -38.63 -18.73 2.82
C GLU A 104 -39.22 -19.37 1.57
N GLU A 105 -38.37 -19.85 0.65
CA GLU A 105 -38.85 -20.39 -0.63
C GLU A 105 -39.40 -21.82 -0.52
N ASP A 106 -40.42 -22.11 -1.32
CA ASP A 106 -41.05 -23.45 -1.40
C ASP A 106 -40.42 -24.36 -2.47
N SER A 107 -39.48 -23.83 -3.26
CA SER A 107 -38.90 -24.54 -4.39
C SER A 107 -37.48 -24.06 -4.70
N TYR A 108 -36.60 -24.99 -5.04
CA TYR A 108 -35.23 -24.71 -5.51
C TYR A 108 -35.12 -24.57 -7.03
N GLN A 109 -36.22 -24.74 -7.78
CA GLN A 109 -36.23 -24.69 -9.25
C GLN A 109 -35.65 -23.41 -9.88
N PRO A 110 -35.79 -22.20 -9.29
CA PRO A 110 -35.19 -20.99 -9.86
C PRO A 110 -33.67 -21.03 -10.05
N TYR A 111 -32.95 -21.90 -9.32
CA TYR A 111 -31.50 -22.04 -9.38
C TYR A 111 -31.02 -23.20 -10.27
N ALA A 112 -31.93 -24.11 -10.65
CA ALA A 112 -31.64 -25.31 -11.43
C ALA A 112 -31.04 -25.06 -12.84
N PRO A 113 -31.25 -23.90 -13.49
CA PRO A 113 -30.54 -23.59 -14.73
C PRO A 113 -29.01 -23.45 -14.57
N TYR A 114 -28.53 -23.19 -13.35
CA TYR A 114 -27.12 -22.85 -13.09
C TYR A 114 -26.44 -23.82 -12.13
N VAL A 115 -27.19 -24.41 -11.19
CA VAL A 115 -26.69 -25.28 -10.12
C VAL A 115 -27.28 -26.67 -10.29
N GLU A 116 -26.44 -27.69 -10.10
CA GLU A 116 -26.80 -29.10 -10.27
C GLU A 116 -27.98 -29.49 -9.37
N ASN A 117 -28.93 -30.21 -9.97
CA ASN A 117 -30.24 -30.45 -9.36
C ASN A 117 -30.18 -31.32 -8.08
N ASN A 118 -29.32 -32.32 -8.00
CA ASN A 118 -29.19 -33.13 -6.77
C ASN A 118 -28.56 -32.32 -5.63
N TYR A 119 -27.58 -31.47 -5.93
CA TYR A 119 -27.01 -30.52 -4.97
C TYR A 119 -28.09 -29.57 -4.43
N LEU A 120 -28.88 -28.94 -5.30
CA LEU A 120 -29.99 -28.07 -4.88
C LEU A 120 -31.02 -28.81 -4.02
N LYS A 121 -31.46 -29.99 -4.47
CA LYS A 121 -32.41 -30.84 -3.74
C LYS A 121 -31.91 -31.17 -2.34
N ARG A 122 -30.62 -31.51 -2.21
CA ARG A 122 -29.97 -31.81 -0.93
C ARG A 122 -29.93 -30.58 -0.02
N ILE A 123 -29.44 -29.44 -0.49
CA ILE A 123 -29.36 -28.21 0.32
C ILE A 123 -30.76 -27.73 0.74
N PHE A 124 -31.75 -27.81 -0.15
CA PHE A 124 -33.14 -27.48 0.15
C PHE A 124 -33.70 -28.35 1.27
N ALA A 125 -33.58 -29.67 1.15
CA ALA A 125 -34.05 -30.61 2.16
C ALA A 125 -33.36 -30.39 3.52
N ILE A 126 -32.03 -30.26 3.53
CA ILE A 126 -31.25 -29.97 4.75
C ILE A 126 -31.75 -28.67 5.39
N THR A 127 -31.92 -27.60 4.61
CA THR A 127 -32.39 -26.30 5.10
C THR A 127 -33.76 -26.41 5.78
N LYS A 128 -34.72 -27.07 5.14
CA LYS A 128 -36.06 -27.26 5.72
C LYS A 128 -36.02 -28.11 6.99
N ILE A 129 -35.21 -29.17 7.02
CA ILE A 129 -35.06 -30.05 8.21
C ILE A 129 -34.48 -29.27 9.39
N VAL A 130 -33.38 -28.54 9.19
CA VAL A 130 -32.68 -27.88 10.30
C VAL A 130 -33.44 -26.69 10.86
N ASN A 131 -34.26 -26.02 10.04
CA ASN A 131 -35.16 -24.94 10.46
C ASN A 131 -36.53 -25.45 10.94
N GLY A 132 -36.86 -26.71 10.70
CA GLY A 132 -38.11 -27.28 11.15
C GLY A 132 -39.36 -26.93 10.41
N GLN A 133 -39.20 -26.74 9.12
CA GLN A 133 -40.27 -26.29 8.25
C GLN A 133 -40.83 -27.47 7.46
N GLY A 134 -42.14 -27.45 7.23
CA GLY A 134 -42.83 -28.44 6.39
C GLY A 134 -42.82 -29.86 6.97
N ASP A 135 -43.09 -30.83 6.10
CA ASP A 135 -43.19 -32.24 6.44
C ASP A 135 -41.81 -32.93 6.44
N PRO A 136 -41.34 -33.43 7.60
CA PRO A 136 -40.05 -34.11 7.70
C PRO A 136 -39.93 -35.33 6.78
N GLU A 137 -40.99 -36.14 6.60
CA GLU A 137 -40.92 -37.35 5.76
C GLU A 137 -40.64 -37.01 4.30
N ARG A 138 -41.27 -35.94 3.80
CA ARG A 138 -41.00 -35.39 2.47
C ARG A 138 -39.53 -35.03 2.31
N TRP A 139 -38.94 -34.34 3.27
CA TRP A 139 -37.54 -33.90 3.19
C TRP A 139 -36.56 -35.05 3.37
N TYR A 140 -36.88 -36.05 4.21
CA TYR A 140 -36.07 -37.25 4.38
C TYR A 140 -36.01 -38.08 3.10
N SER A 141 -37.10 -38.17 2.34
CA SER A 141 -37.12 -38.86 1.03
C SER A 141 -36.20 -38.22 -0.02
N MET A 142 -35.78 -36.97 0.21
CA MET A 142 -34.87 -36.25 -0.67
C MET A 142 -33.39 -36.51 -0.38
N LEU A 143 -33.07 -37.12 0.76
CA LEU A 143 -31.72 -37.45 1.20
C LEU A 143 -31.49 -38.96 1.12
N THR A 144 -30.24 -39.36 0.92
CA THR A 144 -29.85 -40.76 1.13
C THR A 144 -29.80 -41.08 2.64
N PRO A 145 -29.93 -42.36 3.04
CA PRO A 145 -29.81 -42.74 4.44
C PRO A 145 -28.49 -42.30 5.11
N ALA A 146 -27.40 -42.33 4.34
CA ALA A 146 -26.08 -41.89 4.81
C ALA A 146 -26.05 -40.37 5.07
N GLU A 147 -26.59 -39.56 4.16
CA GLU A 147 -26.67 -38.10 4.34
C GLU A 147 -27.55 -37.72 5.53
N TYR A 148 -28.68 -38.42 5.73
CA TYR A 148 -29.53 -38.19 6.89
C TYR A 148 -28.83 -38.53 8.21
N GLN A 149 -28.14 -39.66 8.27
CA GLN A 149 -27.38 -40.04 9.47
C GLN A 149 -26.28 -39.03 9.77
N GLN A 150 -25.52 -38.60 8.75
CA GLN A 150 -24.53 -37.53 8.88
C GLN A 150 -25.16 -36.23 9.39
N LEU A 151 -26.31 -35.82 8.84
CA LEU A 151 -27.02 -34.63 9.31
C LEU A 151 -27.45 -34.77 10.76
N LYS A 152 -27.92 -35.94 11.20
CA LYS A 152 -28.35 -36.18 12.59
C LYS A 152 -27.18 -36.08 13.58
N GLU A 153 -26.02 -36.64 13.23
CA GLU A 153 -24.82 -36.65 14.08
C GLU A 153 -24.04 -35.32 14.02
N ARG A 154 -24.20 -34.54 12.95
CA ARG A 154 -23.49 -33.27 12.73
C ARG A 154 -23.70 -32.29 13.89
N VAL A 155 -22.60 -31.83 14.47
CA VAL A 155 -22.55 -30.75 15.47
C VAL A 155 -22.17 -29.43 14.78
N ASP A 156 -23.03 -28.42 14.92
CA ASP A 156 -22.79 -27.08 14.37
C ASP A 156 -22.51 -26.10 15.50
N LEU A 157 -21.44 -25.32 15.34
CA LEU A 157 -20.98 -24.25 16.23
C LEU A 157 -20.36 -23.19 15.33
N ASP A 158 -21.22 -22.54 14.55
CA ASP A 158 -20.78 -21.65 13.47
C ASP A 158 -21.16 -20.20 13.81
N PHE A 159 -20.17 -19.32 13.88
CA PHE A 159 -20.42 -17.89 14.10
C PHE A 159 -21.28 -17.32 12.98
N ALA A 160 -22.21 -16.43 13.34
CA ALA A 160 -22.94 -15.66 12.36
C ALA A 160 -21.95 -14.79 11.57
N HIS A 161 -22.15 -14.72 10.26
CA HIS A 161 -21.31 -13.89 9.39
C HIS A 161 -21.41 -12.39 9.69
N THR A 162 -22.43 -11.99 10.45
CA THR A 162 -22.69 -10.61 10.90
C THR A 162 -21.96 -10.23 12.18
N ASN A 163 -21.20 -11.15 12.79
CA ASN A 163 -20.41 -10.81 13.96
C ASN A 163 -19.24 -9.92 13.55
N ASP A 164 -19.03 -8.85 14.30
CA ASP A 164 -17.81 -8.06 14.20
C ASP A 164 -16.66 -8.78 14.92
N GLU A 165 -15.45 -8.64 14.39
CA GLU A 165 -14.21 -9.17 15.00
C GLU A 165 -13.35 -8.05 15.61
N GLN A 166 -13.62 -6.81 15.20
CA GLN A 166 -12.94 -5.60 15.66
C GLN A 166 -13.98 -4.68 16.30
N PHE A 167 -13.69 -4.26 17.52
CA PHE A 167 -14.56 -3.45 18.35
C PHE A 167 -13.82 -2.20 18.79
N ASP A 168 -14.53 -1.08 18.91
CA ASP A 168 -13.97 0.11 19.54
C ASP A 168 -13.67 -0.11 21.03
N ALA A 169 -12.83 0.75 21.60
CA ALA A 169 -12.35 0.63 22.98
C ALA A 169 -13.47 0.53 24.02
N ASP A 170 -14.60 1.20 23.80
CA ASP A 170 -15.76 1.22 24.73
C ASP A 170 -16.97 0.42 24.22
N GLU A 171 -16.89 -0.16 23.02
CA GLU A 171 -18.00 -0.89 22.39
C GLU A 171 -18.32 -2.23 23.10
N PRO A 172 -19.58 -2.49 23.48
CA PRO A 172 -19.97 -3.78 24.05
C PRO A 172 -19.76 -4.93 23.05
N VAL A 173 -19.16 -6.02 23.53
CA VAL A 173 -18.93 -7.22 22.70
C VAL A 173 -20.12 -8.17 22.82
N SER A 174 -20.68 -8.55 21.68
CA SER A 174 -21.67 -9.62 21.57
C SER A 174 -21.38 -10.50 20.37
N LEU A 175 -21.79 -11.77 20.43
CA LEU A 175 -21.62 -12.73 19.34
C LEU A 175 -22.89 -13.52 19.12
N ASP A 176 -23.25 -13.71 17.86
CA ASP A 176 -24.27 -14.68 17.46
C ASP A 176 -23.63 -15.96 16.92
N MET A 177 -24.18 -17.10 17.29
CA MET A 177 -23.72 -18.40 16.81
C MET A 177 -24.89 -19.32 16.49
N TRP A 178 -24.78 -20.07 15.40
CA TRP A 178 -25.67 -21.16 15.08
C TRP A 178 -25.25 -22.44 15.79
N VAL A 179 -26.16 -23.00 16.58
CA VAL A 179 -25.95 -24.19 17.40
C VAL A 179 -26.87 -25.31 16.94
N LYS A 180 -26.33 -26.51 16.74
CA LYS A 180 -27.08 -27.74 16.40
C LYS A 180 -26.45 -28.94 17.08
N ASN A 181 -27.29 -29.83 17.63
CA ASN A 181 -26.85 -31.08 18.26
C ASN A 181 -25.84 -30.85 19.41
N VAL A 182 -26.18 -29.93 20.31
CA VAL A 182 -25.38 -29.58 21.50
C VAL A 182 -26.32 -29.45 22.68
N ASP A 183 -26.24 -30.38 23.63
CA ASP A 183 -27.09 -30.35 24.84
C ASP A 183 -26.50 -29.42 25.89
N LYS A 184 -25.17 -29.35 25.96
CA LYS A 184 -24.40 -28.51 26.88
C LYS A 184 -23.30 -27.78 26.13
N LEU A 185 -23.36 -26.45 26.16
CA LEU A 185 -22.37 -25.55 25.56
C LEU A 185 -21.61 -24.82 26.67
N ILE A 186 -20.29 -25.01 26.72
CA ILE A 186 -19.40 -24.29 27.63
C ILE A 186 -18.74 -23.17 26.84
N VAL A 187 -18.76 -21.96 27.40
CA VAL A 187 -18.15 -20.76 26.81
C VAL A 187 -17.08 -20.25 27.75
N LYS A 188 -15.85 -20.14 27.26
CA LYS A 188 -14.69 -19.68 28.04
C LYS A 188 -14.08 -18.45 27.40
N VAL A 189 -13.78 -17.45 28.21
CA VAL A 189 -13.13 -16.21 27.78
C VAL A 189 -11.70 -16.19 28.30
N TYR A 190 -10.76 -15.90 27.41
CA TYR A 190 -9.35 -15.74 27.73
C TYR A 190 -8.87 -14.36 27.27
N GLU A 191 -8.31 -13.58 28.18
CA GLU A 191 -7.59 -12.35 27.87
C GLU A 191 -6.13 -12.66 27.55
N ILE A 192 -5.68 -12.25 26.38
CA ILE A 192 -4.32 -12.52 25.94
C ILE A 192 -3.39 -11.40 26.42
N ASN A 193 -2.26 -11.78 27.02
CA ASN A 193 -1.17 -10.85 27.28
C ASN A 193 -0.49 -10.49 25.94
N THR A 194 -1.08 -9.52 25.25
CA THR A 194 -0.67 -9.06 23.93
C THR A 194 0.77 -8.55 23.90
N LEU A 195 1.22 -7.87 24.97
CA LEU A 195 2.59 -7.36 25.05
C LEU A 195 3.62 -8.49 24.97
N ASN A 196 3.48 -9.52 25.82
CA ASN A 196 4.42 -10.64 25.82
C ASN A 196 4.30 -11.44 24.51
N PHE A 197 3.05 -11.70 24.06
CA PHE A 197 2.83 -12.46 22.83
C PHE A 197 3.52 -11.80 21.62
N TYR A 198 3.33 -10.49 21.42
CA TYR A 198 3.90 -9.79 20.27
C TYR A 198 5.41 -9.63 20.35
N ARG A 199 5.97 -9.45 21.55
CA ARG A 199 7.43 -9.41 21.74
C ARG A 199 8.09 -10.75 21.40
N ASP A 200 7.46 -11.86 21.77
CA ASP A 200 8.03 -13.20 21.61
C ASP A 200 7.79 -13.77 20.21
N ASN A 201 6.62 -13.51 19.61
CA ASN A 201 6.20 -14.16 18.36
C ASN A 201 6.29 -13.26 17.13
N GLN A 202 6.30 -11.93 17.29
CA GLN A 202 6.36 -10.95 16.19
C GLN A 202 5.31 -11.17 15.07
N ARG A 203 4.16 -11.73 15.42
CA ARG A 203 3.02 -12.00 14.52
C ARG A 203 1.72 -11.69 15.20
N GLU A 204 0.65 -11.52 14.42
CA GLU A 204 -0.69 -11.33 14.97
C GLU A 204 -1.17 -12.56 15.76
N VAL A 205 -1.95 -12.31 16.82
CA VAL A 205 -2.68 -13.37 17.53
C VAL A 205 -3.71 -13.96 16.56
N SER A 206 -3.78 -15.29 16.50
CA SER A 206 -4.76 -16.03 15.70
C SER A 206 -5.55 -17.00 16.58
N THR A 207 -6.62 -17.57 16.03
CA THR A 207 -7.46 -18.58 16.72
C THR A 207 -6.72 -19.89 17.03
N ASP A 208 -5.53 -20.08 16.43
CA ASP A 208 -4.62 -21.21 16.68
C ASP A 208 -3.85 -21.13 18.01
N ILE A 209 -3.97 -20.02 18.75
CA ILE A 209 -3.26 -19.84 20.02
C ILE A 209 -3.53 -20.99 20.99
N VAL A 210 -2.46 -21.46 21.64
CA VAL A 210 -2.51 -22.54 22.62
C VAL A 210 -3.09 -21.99 23.92
N LEU A 211 -4.28 -22.48 24.27
CA LEU A 211 -4.98 -22.14 25.52
C LEU A 211 -4.69 -23.14 26.65
N GLU A 212 -4.00 -24.24 26.36
CA GLU A 212 -3.62 -25.24 27.37
C GLU A 212 -2.68 -24.60 28.40
N GLY A 213 -3.03 -24.73 29.69
CA GLY A 213 -2.30 -24.09 30.78
C GLY A 213 -2.73 -22.65 31.08
N LEU A 214 -3.61 -22.04 30.26
CA LEU A 214 -4.23 -20.75 30.59
C LEU A 214 -5.49 -20.95 31.45
N VAL A 215 -5.70 -20.04 32.39
CA VAL A 215 -6.92 -19.98 33.20
C VAL A 215 -7.90 -19.01 32.52
N PRO A 216 -9.15 -19.42 32.23
CA PRO A 216 -10.13 -18.51 31.66
C PRO A 216 -10.50 -17.40 32.64
N ASN A 217 -10.64 -16.17 32.13
CA ASN A 217 -11.09 -15.00 32.89
C ASN A 217 -12.57 -15.11 33.25
N ALA A 218 -13.37 -15.76 32.40
CA ALA A 218 -14.78 -16.06 32.64
C ALA A 218 -15.17 -17.40 32.00
N GLU A 219 -16.10 -18.11 32.65
CA GLU A 219 -16.69 -19.35 32.15
C GLU A 219 -18.20 -19.32 32.36
N ALA A 220 -18.94 -19.70 31.32
CA ALA A 220 -20.39 -19.84 31.35
C ALA A 220 -20.80 -21.19 30.74
N THR A 221 -21.92 -21.73 31.18
CA THR A 221 -22.50 -22.98 30.67
C THR A 221 -23.95 -22.72 30.29
N TYR A 222 -24.32 -23.19 29.10
CA TYR A 222 -25.68 -23.10 28.56
C TYR A 222 -26.18 -24.52 28.26
N GLU A 223 -27.43 -24.78 28.60
CA GLU A 223 -28.10 -26.06 28.34
C GLU A 223 -29.22 -25.86 27.33
N TYR A 224 -29.33 -26.79 26.37
CA TYR A 224 -30.29 -26.74 25.28
C TYR A 224 -31.07 -28.05 25.19
N ALA A 225 -32.36 -27.96 24.89
CA ALA A 225 -33.28 -29.09 24.83
C ALA A 225 -33.81 -29.34 23.40
N GLU A 226 -33.35 -28.55 22.43
CA GLU A 226 -33.78 -28.68 21.05
C GLU A 226 -33.35 -30.01 20.43
N PRO A 227 -34.19 -30.61 19.56
CA PRO A 227 -33.84 -31.84 18.85
C PRO A 227 -32.51 -31.73 18.10
N SER A 228 -31.75 -32.83 18.01
CA SER A 228 -30.43 -32.84 17.36
C SER A 228 -30.41 -32.34 15.91
N LEU A 229 -31.54 -32.43 15.20
CA LEU A 229 -31.68 -31.93 13.84
C LEU A 229 -31.91 -30.42 13.76
N ARG A 230 -32.34 -29.75 14.84
CA ARG A 230 -32.64 -28.32 14.85
C ARG A 230 -31.38 -27.49 14.99
N ARG A 231 -31.23 -26.49 14.12
CA ARG A 231 -30.17 -25.48 14.15
C ARG A 231 -30.77 -24.15 14.58
N VAL A 232 -30.28 -23.59 15.68
CA VAL A 232 -30.86 -22.40 16.30
C VAL A 232 -29.79 -21.33 16.48
N ARG A 233 -30.12 -20.08 16.16
CA ARG A 233 -29.26 -18.92 16.41
C ARG A 233 -29.32 -18.57 17.91
N ARG A 234 -28.16 -18.43 18.53
CA ARG A 234 -27.97 -18.06 19.94
C ARG A 234 -27.16 -16.78 20.03
N HIS A 235 -27.58 -15.89 20.90
CA HIS A 235 -26.93 -14.62 21.18
C HIS A 235 -26.17 -14.70 22.51
N PHE A 236 -24.95 -14.15 22.54
CA PHE A 236 -24.09 -14.14 23.72
C PHE A 236 -23.52 -12.75 23.95
N ASP A 237 -23.78 -12.20 25.13
CA ASP A 237 -23.20 -10.94 25.59
C ASP A 237 -21.95 -11.18 26.43
N PHE A 238 -20.94 -10.33 26.26
CA PHE A 238 -19.66 -10.43 26.97
C PHE A 238 -19.35 -9.17 27.80
N PRO A 239 -20.15 -8.85 28.83
CA PRO A 239 -19.98 -7.62 29.63
C PRO A 239 -18.68 -7.58 30.46
N SER A 240 -17.91 -8.67 30.50
CA SER A 240 -16.58 -8.75 31.09
C SER A 240 -15.47 -8.19 30.18
N LEU A 241 -15.70 -8.10 28.86
CA LEU A 241 -14.73 -7.61 27.86
C LEU A 241 -14.78 -6.09 27.79
N ARG A 242 -14.36 -5.43 28.87
CA ARG A 242 -14.48 -3.96 29.02
C ARG A 242 -13.26 -3.21 28.53
N GLU A 243 -12.08 -3.82 28.66
CA GLU A 243 -10.82 -3.15 28.41
C GLU A 243 -10.35 -3.38 26.97
N PRO A 244 -9.58 -2.44 26.38
CA PRO A 244 -8.91 -2.70 25.12
C PRO A 244 -7.91 -3.86 25.25
N GLY A 245 -7.84 -4.70 24.23
CA GLY A 245 -7.02 -5.90 24.23
C GLY A 245 -7.45 -6.93 23.18
N VAL A 246 -6.85 -8.12 23.28
CA VAL A 246 -7.20 -9.27 22.44
C VAL A 246 -7.75 -10.37 23.35
N TYR A 247 -8.94 -10.84 23.02
CA TYR A 247 -9.64 -11.89 23.76
C TYR A 247 -9.91 -13.09 22.85
N VAL A 248 -9.81 -14.29 23.40
CA VAL A 248 -10.25 -15.52 22.75
C VAL A 248 -11.48 -16.03 23.48
N VAL A 249 -12.57 -16.23 22.73
CA VAL A 249 -13.79 -16.84 23.24
C VAL A 249 -13.92 -18.24 22.64
N ASP A 250 -13.79 -19.27 23.49
CA ASP A 250 -13.86 -20.69 23.09
C ASP A 250 -15.23 -21.27 23.44
N PHE A 251 -15.96 -21.72 22.42
CA PHE A 251 -17.27 -22.36 22.52
C PHE A 251 -17.10 -23.86 22.32
N ILE A 252 -17.43 -24.64 23.35
CA ILE A 252 -17.16 -26.08 23.41
C ILE A 252 -18.47 -26.84 23.66
N GLY A 253 -18.82 -27.75 22.76
CA GLY A 253 -20.04 -28.54 22.88
C GLY A 253 -19.98 -29.83 22.07
N ASN A 254 -20.43 -30.95 22.66
CA ASN A 254 -20.52 -32.27 22.04
C ASN A 254 -19.29 -32.69 21.20
N GLY A 255 -18.09 -32.46 21.74
CA GLY A 255 -16.82 -32.85 21.12
C GLY A 255 -16.31 -31.90 20.02
N LYS A 256 -16.99 -30.78 19.76
CA LYS A 256 -16.55 -29.72 18.85
C LYS A 256 -16.17 -28.46 19.66
N SER A 257 -15.15 -27.75 19.19
CA SER A 257 -14.77 -26.42 19.68
C SER A 257 -14.81 -25.44 18.50
N SER A 258 -15.24 -24.22 18.77
CA SER A 258 -15.26 -23.10 17.83
C SER A 258 -14.80 -21.85 18.57
N ARG A 259 -13.85 -21.11 17.98
CA ARG A 259 -13.19 -19.99 18.65
C ARG A 259 -13.41 -18.69 17.89
N ALA A 260 -13.75 -17.64 18.62
CA ALA A 260 -13.71 -16.26 18.13
C ALA A 260 -12.50 -15.54 18.71
N LEU A 261 -11.85 -14.74 17.87
CA LEU A 261 -10.82 -13.79 18.29
C LEU A 261 -11.41 -12.39 18.27
N ILE A 262 -11.49 -11.76 19.44
CA ILE A 262 -12.06 -10.44 19.62
C ILE A 262 -10.93 -9.44 19.81
N ARG A 263 -10.91 -8.39 18.98
CA ARG A 263 -9.93 -7.30 19.05
C ARG A 263 -10.65 -6.05 19.47
N LYS A 264 -10.32 -5.53 20.64
CA LYS A 264 -10.98 -4.37 21.23
C LYS A 264 -10.00 -3.22 21.35
N GLY A 265 -10.26 -2.12 20.65
CA GLY A 265 -9.32 -1.03 20.47
C GLY A 265 -8.06 -1.45 19.71
N GLN A 266 -7.25 -0.45 19.33
CA GLN A 266 -5.99 -0.65 18.65
C GLN A 266 -5.08 0.55 18.88
N LEU A 267 -3.76 0.30 18.87
CA LEU A 267 -2.76 1.34 18.78
C LEU A 267 -2.17 1.35 17.37
N HIS A 268 -1.99 2.54 16.82
CA HIS A 268 -1.22 2.76 15.60
C HIS A 268 -0.26 3.94 15.79
N PHE A 269 0.54 4.25 14.78
CA PHE A 269 1.45 5.40 14.84
C PHE A 269 1.48 6.14 13.52
N ILE A 270 1.89 7.40 13.60
CA ILE A 270 2.43 8.17 12.48
C ILE A 270 3.92 8.36 12.70
N ALA A 271 4.70 8.30 11.61
CA ALA A 271 6.14 8.46 11.64
C ALA A 271 6.55 9.67 10.80
N ARG A 272 7.54 10.41 11.28
CA ARG A 272 8.28 11.39 10.47
C ARG A 272 9.78 11.16 10.61
N THR A 273 10.51 11.50 9.55
CA THR A 273 11.97 11.47 9.58
C THR A 273 12.51 12.71 10.28
N SER A 274 13.55 12.53 11.08
CA SER A 274 14.34 13.59 11.72
C SER A 274 15.83 13.27 11.62
N THR A 275 16.69 14.21 12.03
CA THR A 275 18.14 13.97 12.12
C THR A 275 18.52 12.89 13.15
N ALA A 276 17.64 12.58 14.10
CA ALA A 276 17.86 11.53 15.11
C ALA A 276 17.32 10.15 14.72
N GLY A 277 16.64 10.03 13.56
CA GLY A 277 15.93 8.83 13.15
C GLY A 277 14.45 9.07 12.91
N HIS A 278 13.66 8.02 13.14
CA HIS A 278 12.21 8.02 13.04
C HIS A 278 11.59 8.58 14.32
N VAL A 279 10.72 9.57 14.20
CA VAL A 279 9.96 10.13 15.32
C VAL A 279 8.52 9.68 15.19
N LEU A 280 8.08 8.85 16.12
CA LEU A 280 6.75 8.26 16.14
C LEU A 280 5.83 9.04 17.08
N THR A 281 4.57 9.21 16.66
CA THR A 281 3.47 9.63 17.55
C THR A 281 2.48 8.48 17.63
N ILE A 282 2.23 7.98 18.83
CA ILE A 282 1.34 6.83 19.05
C ILE A 282 -0.10 7.32 19.23
N LEU A 283 -1.03 6.66 18.55
CA LEU A 283 -2.44 7.01 18.48
C LEU A 283 -3.31 5.82 18.89
N ASN A 284 -4.45 6.09 19.53
CA ASN A 284 -5.49 5.09 19.77
C ASN A 284 -6.41 4.94 18.53
N ALA A 285 -7.38 4.02 18.58
CA ALA A 285 -8.34 3.79 17.49
C ALA A 285 -9.16 5.04 17.10
N SER A 286 -9.33 6.00 18.00
CA SER A 286 -10.00 7.28 17.76
C SER A 286 -9.07 8.38 17.20
N ASN A 287 -7.82 8.04 16.86
CA ASN A 287 -6.75 8.94 16.41
C ASN A 287 -6.30 9.98 17.45
N GLU A 288 -6.49 9.69 18.73
CA GLU A 288 -6.02 10.55 19.82
C GLU A 288 -4.61 10.12 20.28
N ILE A 289 -3.77 11.10 20.63
CA ILE A 289 -2.39 10.84 21.09
C ILE A 289 -2.40 10.08 22.40
N VAL A 290 -1.56 9.05 22.49
CA VAL A 290 -1.32 8.25 23.70
C VAL A 290 0.02 8.67 24.31
N PRO A 291 0.05 9.65 25.23
CA PRO A 291 1.29 10.31 25.66
C PRO A 291 2.25 9.39 26.42
N ASN A 292 1.72 8.38 27.12
CA ASN A 292 2.52 7.44 27.92
C ASN A 292 2.71 6.09 27.21
N ALA A 293 2.64 6.07 25.87
CA ALA A 293 2.87 4.86 25.11
C ALA A 293 4.34 4.43 25.19
N LYS A 294 4.54 3.12 25.22
CA LYS A 294 5.85 2.48 25.09
C LYS A 294 5.94 1.81 23.74
N VAL A 295 7.14 1.81 23.18
CA VAL A 295 7.42 1.14 21.91
C VAL A 295 8.50 0.11 22.12
N TYR A 296 8.24 -1.13 21.74
CA TYR A 296 9.24 -2.19 21.73
C TYR A 296 9.66 -2.47 20.29
N PHE A 297 10.93 -2.29 20.01
CA PHE A 297 11.49 -2.41 18.67
C PHE A 297 12.93 -2.94 18.74
N GLY A 298 13.26 -3.95 17.92
CA GLY A 298 14.61 -4.53 17.89
C GLY A 298 15.13 -5.00 19.26
N GLY A 299 14.24 -5.50 20.13
CA GLY A 299 14.58 -5.95 21.49
C GLY A 299 14.73 -4.84 22.54
N HIS A 300 14.55 -3.58 22.17
CA HIS A 300 14.69 -2.42 23.06
C HIS A 300 13.34 -1.79 23.37
N GLU A 301 13.22 -1.18 24.55
CA GLU A 301 12.09 -0.35 24.93
C GLU A 301 12.45 1.12 24.67
N TYR A 302 11.58 1.82 23.95
CA TYR A 302 11.63 3.25 23.70
C TYR A 302 10.42 3.91 24.39
N THR A 303 10.67 5.05 25.01
CA THR A 303 9.65 5.81 25.76
C THR A 303 9.41 7.15 25.10
N ALA A 304 8.20 7.65 25.26
CA ALA A 304 7.82 8.96 24.74
C ALA A 304 8.50 10.10 25.54
N ASP A 305 8.83 11.18 24.84
CA ASP A 305 9.26 12.43 25.45
C ASP A 305 8.08 13.23 26.05
N ASP A 306 8.35 14.40 26.62
CA ASP A 306 7.33 15.29 27.22
C ASP A 306 6.26 15.76 26.22
N GLN A 307 6.49 15.59 24.91
CA GLN A 307 5.56 15.92 23.83
C GLN A 307 4.84 14.68 23.28
N GLY A 308 5.07 13.49 23.84
CA GLY A 308 4.45 12.25 23.39
C GLY A 308 5.15 11.59 22.18
N HIS A 309 6.35 12.03 21.81
CA HIS A 309 7.08 11.47 20.67
C HIS A 309 8.08 10.39 21.09
N VAL A 310 8.18 9.34 20.28
CA VAL A 310 9.15 8.25 20.49
C VAL A 310 10.17 8.26 19.36
N ALA A 311 11.45 8.45 19.68
CA ALA A 311 12.53 8.45 18.70
C ALA A 311 13.17 7.06 18.55
N ILE A 312 13.19 6.54 17.32
CA ILE A 312 13.86 5.29 16.94
C ILE A 312 15.00 5.62 15.97
N PRO A 313 16.27 5.31 16.31
CA PRO A 313 17.41 5.56 15.43
C PRO A 313 17.29 4.88 14.06
N PHE A 314 18.00 5.37 13.05
CA PHE A 314 18.05 4.73 11.72
C PHE A 314 18.70 3.34 11.73
N SER A 315 18.39 2.55 10.69
CA SER A 315 18.92 1.20 10.52
C SER A 315 20.21 1.15 9.70
N THR A 316 21.07 0.17 9.98
CA THR A 316 22.09 -0.30 9.03
C THR A 316 21.58 -1.38 8.08
N ASN A 317 20.39 -1.95 8.34
CA ASN A 317 19.73 -2.96 7.54
C ASN A 317 18.28 -2.53 7.26
N PRO A 318 18.06 -1.64 6.28
CA PRO A 318 16.75 -1.04 6.06
C PRO A 318 15.72 -2.06 5.59
N GLY A 319 14.47 -1.87 6.01
CA GLY A 319 13.37 -2.73 5.60
C GLY A 319 12.17 -2.65 6.53
N GLN A 320 11.11 -3.37 6.18
CA GLN A 320 9.94 -3.48 7.03
C GLN A 320 10.25 -4.38 8.23
N GLN A 321 10.00 -3.89 9.44
CA GLN A 321 10.28 -4.58 10.69
C GLN A 321 9.07 -4.53 11.64
N PRO A 322 8.79 -5.60 12.41
CA PRO A 322 7.72 -5.59 13.39
C PRO A 322 8.05 -4.63 14.53
N ILE A 323 7.04 -3.89 14.99
CA ILE A 323 7.11 -2.92 16.07
C ILE A 323 5.90 -3.13 17.00
N VAL A 324 6.12 -3.18 18.30
CA VAL A 324 5.06 -3.41 19.28
C VAL A 324 4.79 -2.10 20.03
N LEU A 325 3.58 -1.58 19.88
CA LEU A 325 3.11 -0.40 20.59
C LEU A 325 2.38 -0.86 21.85
N ALA A 326 2.62 -0.25 22.99
CA ALA A 326 2.06 -0.70 24.25
C ALA A 326 1.57 0.44 25.12
N THR A 327 0.46 0.19 25.81
CA THR A 327 0.03 0.92 27.00
C THR A 327 0.33 0.06 28.24
N ALA A 328 -0.09 0.51 29.42
CA ALA A 328 -0.05 -0.30 30.63
C ALA A 328 -0.98 -1.54 30.58
N LYS A 329 -2.02 -1.53 29.71
CA LYS A 329 -3.07 -2.57 29.69
C LYS A 329 -2.92 -3.54 28.52
N PHE A 330 -2.59 -3.05 27.33
CA PHE A 330 -2.53 -3.86 26.11
C PHE A 330 -1.48 -3.34 25.13
N ALA A 331 -1.17 -4.16 24.14
CA ALA A 331 -0.29 -3.83 23.04
C ALA A 331 -0.93 -4.12 21.67
N SER A 332 -0.40 -3.49 20.63
CA SER A 332 -0.72 -3.77 19.23
C SER A 332 0.57 -4.01 18.45
N LEU A 333 0.55 -4.99 17.54
CA LEU A 333 1.61 -5.20 16.58
C LEU A 333 1.38 -4.29 15.37
N GLN A 334 2.42 -3.62 14.92
CA GLN A 334 2.45 -2.83 13.69
C GLN A 334 3.76 -3.13 12.95
N PHE A 335 3.96 -2.48 11.80
CA PHE A 335 5.18 -2.61 11.01
C PHE A 335 5.75 -1.23 10.71
N LEU A 336 7.02 -1.04 11.06
CA LEU A 336 7.78 0.17 10.74
C LEU A 336 8.61 -0.09 9.48
N GLN A 337 8.48 0.79 8.49
CA GLN A 337 9.47 0.91 7.43
C GLN A 337 10.73 1.56 8.04
N HIS A 338 11.70 0.73 8.42
CA HIS A 338 12.87 1.18 9.16
C HIS A 338 13.97 1.61 8.18
N ASP A 339 13.99 2.89 7.84
CA ASP A 339 14.92 3.42 6.86
C ASP A 339 16.37 3.52 7.36
N ALA A 340 17.30 3.52 6.40
CA ALA A 340 18.70 3.86 6.64
C ALA A 340 18.88 5.38 6.75
N GLU A 341 20.01 5.82 7.31
CA GLU A 341 20.41 7.22 7.31
C GLU A 341 21.06 7.58 5.96
N ASN A 342 20.33 8.22 5.05
CA ASN A 342 20.82 8.56 3.72
C ASN A 342 20.78 10.07 3.46
N TYR A 343 21.94 10.72 3.56
CA TYR A 343 22.10 12.13 3.20
C TYR A 343 22.36 12.32 1.71
N SER A 344 21.83 13.39 1.15
CA SER A 344 22.12 13.84 -0.21
C SER A 344 22.30 15.35 -0.25
N LEU A 345 23.37 15.80 -0.92
CA LEU A 345 23.62 17.20 -1.21
C LEU A 345 23.17 17.48 -2.65
N THR A 346 22.31 18.46 -2.81
CA THR A 346 21.93 19.02 -4.10
C THR A 346 22.38 20.47 -4.12
N ALA A 347 22.79 20.98 -5.27
CA ALA A 347 23.11 22.40 -5.40
C ALA A 347 22.65 22.94 -6.75
N GLY A 348 21.90 24.05 -6.72
CA GLY A 348 21.74 24.89 -7.89
C GLY A 348 23.04 25.65 -8.10
N ILE A 349 23.75 25.39 -9.20
CA ILE A 349 25.03 26.06 -9.52
C ILE A 349 24.86 26.80 -10.84
N HIS A 350 25.15 28.09 -10.84
CA HIS A 350 24.97 28.95 -12.01
C HIS A 350 26.15 29.91 -12.19
N VAL A 351 26.60 30.04 -13.43
CA VAL A 351 27.51 31.09 -13.88
C VAL A 351 26.87 31.76 -15.08
N ASP A 352 26.92 33.09 -15.08
CA ASP A 352 26.57 33.90 -16.23
C ASP A 352 27.65 33.74 -17.31
N ARG A 353 27.26 33.19 -18.47
CA ARG A 353 28.18 32.92 -19.58
C ARG A 353 28.84 34.20 -20.08
N GLU A 354 28.16 35.34 -20.04
CA GLU A 354 28.69 36.61 -20.53
C GLU A 354 29.82 37.17 -19.63
N GLN A 355 29.94 36.68 -18.40
CA GLN A 355 31.04 37.03 -17.50
C GLN A 355 32.29 36.17 -17.71
N LEU A 356 32.21 35.07 -18.47
CA LEU A 356 33.34 34.17 -18.76
C LEU A 356 34.26 34.73 -19.85
N LEU A 357 34.65 35.99 -19.69
CA LEU A 357 35.61 36.66 -20.57
C LEU A 357 37.04 36.32 -20.15
N GLU A 358 37.90 36.12 -21.14
CA GLU A 358 39.29 35.74 -20.92
C GLU A 358 40.01 36.70 -19.96
N ARG A 359 40.63 36.15 -18.91
CA ARG A 359 41.37 36.87 -17.84
C ARG A 359 40.54 37.81 -16.97
N GLU A 360 39.25 37.95 -17.23
CA GLU A 360 38.33 38.74 -16.41
C GLU A 360 37.79 37.96 -15.21
N LYS A 361 37.21 38.70 -14.27
CA LYS A 361 36.54 38.13 -13.10
C LYS A 361 35.10 37.73 -13.43
N ALA A 362 34.72 36.54 -13.01
CA ALA A 362 33.36 36.02 -13.10
C ALA A 362 32.87 35.56 -11.72
N ARG A 363 31.56 35.43 -11.57
CA ARG A 363 30.94 34.94 -10.34
C ARG A 363 30.18 33.65 -10.58
N VAL A 364 30.33 32.70 -9.66
CA VAL A 364 29.45 31.54 -9.55
C VAL A 364 28.50 31.75 -8.37
N LEU A 365 27.22 31.46 -8.61
CA LEU A 365 26.15 31.39 -7.62
C LEU A 365 25.89 29.93 -7.29
N ILE A 366 25.85 29.59 -6.00
CA ILE A 366 25.64 28.23 -5.53
C ILE A 366 24.58 28.24 -4.43
N ARG A 367 23.47 27.52 -4.66
CA ARG A 367 22.41 27.28 -3.68
C ARG A 367 22.41 25.81 -3.25
N PRO A 368 23.05 25.45 -2.13
CA PRO A 368 23.03 24.09 -1.61
C PRO A 368 21.68 23.78 -0.94
N GLY A 369 21.31 22.50 -0.98
CA GLY A 369 20.20 21.91 -0.25
C GLY A 369 20.61 20.52 0.24
N LEU A 370 20.43 20.27 1.54
CA LEU A 370 20.73 18.99 2.18
C LEU A 370 19.42 18.26 2.48
N ASN A 371 19.31 17.02 2.01
CA ASN A 371 18.18 16.15 2.31
C ASN A 371 18.65 14.92 3.08
N LEU A 372 17.84 14.47 4.03
CA LEU A 372 17.94 13.19 4.72
C LEU A 372 16.72 12.35 4.37
N ASN A 373 16.93 11.22 3.67
CA ASN A 373 15.86 10.36 3.14
C ASN A 373 14.80 11.15 2.34
N GLY A 374 15.23 12.15 1.57
CA GLY A 374 14.34 13.01 0.78
C GLY A 374 13.68 14.15 1.56
N THR A 375 13.87 14.23 2.88
CA THR A 375 13.36 15.35 3.70
C THR A 375 14.44 16.43 3.83
N PRO A 376 14.15 17.72 3.53
CA PRO A 376 15.08 18.81 3.76
C PRO A 376 15.51 18.92 5.23
N VAL A 377 16.80 19.06 5.47
CA VAL A 377 17.38 19.28 6.80
C VAL A 377 18.33 20.48 6.79
N THR A 378 18.61 21.02 7.97
CA THR A 378 19.46 22.21 8.11
C THR A 378 20.86 22.02 7.52
N LEU A 379 21.35 23.05 6.84
CA LEU A 379 22.70 23.06 6.27
C LEU A 379 23.79 23.12 7.35
N SER A 380 23.44 23.43 8.60
CA SER A 380 24.38 23.46 9.73
C SER A 380 24.99 22.10 10.06
N LEU A 381 24.45 21.00 9.52
CA LEU A 381 25.03 19.66 9.59
C LEU A 381 26.22 19.44 8.66
N LEU A 382 26.43 20.34 7.68
CA LEU A 382 27.53 20.25 6.74
C LEU A 382 28.82 20.80 7.36
N GLU A 383 29.86 19.98 7.31
CA GLU A 383 31.22 20.30 7.73
C GLU A 383 32.16 20.22 6.51
N ASP A 384 33.39 20.73 6.65
CA ASP A 384 34.45 20.62 5.64
C ASP A 384 33.97 21.05 4.22
N LEU A 385 33.24 22.17 4.12
CA LEU A 385 32.70 22.66 2.86
C LEU A 385 33.81 23.15 1.93
N ARG A 386 33.83 22.63 0.71
CA ARG A 386 34.82 22.93 -0.33
C ARG A 386 34.16 23.10 -1.69
N LEU A 387 34.56 24.15 -2.41
CA LEU A 387 34.29 24.28 -3.84
C LEU A 387 35.55 23.99 -4.63
N THR A 388 35.48 23.01 -5.53
CA THR A 388 36.53 22.75 -6.51
C THR A 388 36.10 23.30 -7.86
N ILE A 389 36.89 24.22 -8.40
CA ILE A 389 36.71 24.81 -9.73
C ILE A 389 37.74 24.16 -10.65
N THR A 390 37.27 23.38 -11.62
CA THR A 390 38.13 22.75 -12.63
C THR A 390 37.86 23.39 -13.97
N SER A 391 38.88 24.03 -14.53
CA SER A 391 38.86 24.61 -15.87
C SER A 391 39.69 23.76 -16.81
N THR A 392 39.20 23.56 -18.04
CA THR A 392 39.92 22.92 -19.13
C THR A 392 39.99 23.89 -20.29
N ASP A 393 41.17 24.07 -20.87
CA ASP A 393 41.35 24.91 -22.05
C ASP A 393 41.02 24.16 -23.35
N ILE A 394 41.12 24.83 -24.50
CA ILE A 394 40.86 24.21 -25.81
C ILE A 394 41.91 23.17 -26.23
N ASP A 395 43.10 23.17 -25.61
CA ASP A 395 44.15 22.17 -25.85
C ASP A 395 43.97 20.92 -24.96
N GLY A 396 42.94 20.91 -24.09
CA GLY A 396 42.64 19.82 -23.16
C GLY A 396 43.45 19.88 -21.85
N VAL A 397 44.20 20.96 -21.60
CA VAL A 397 44.96 21.15 -20.37
C VAL A 397 44.00 21.58 -19.27
N SER A 398 44.00 20.85 -18.15
CA SER A 398 43.11 21.11 -17.02
C SER A 398 43.87 21.68 -15.82
N ALA A 399 43.24 22.63 -15.14
CA ALA A 399 43.70 23.20 -13.89
C ALA A 399 42.55 23.23 -12.88
N SER A 400 42.86 22.95 -11.61
CA SER A 400 41.86 22.97 -10.53
C SER A 400 42.28 23.94 -9.45
N LYS A 401 41.30 24.66 -8.90
CA LYS A 401 41.44 25.51 -7.72
C LYS A 401 40.44 25.06 -6.67
N GLU A 402 40.94 24.79 -5.47
CA GLU A 402 40.10 24.54 -4.30
C GLU A 402 39.85 25.85 -3.55
N VAL A 403 38.62 26.00 -3.08
CA VAL A 403 38.16 27.13 -2.27
C VAL A 403 37.53 26.54 -1.03
N ASP A 404 38.21 26.74 0.10
CA ASP A 404 37.71 26.39 1.42
C ASP A 404 37.05 27.64 2.07
N ASP A 405 36.51 27.49 3.30
CA ASP A 405 35.89 28.56 4.11
C ASP A 405 34.69 29.29 3.47
N LEU A 406 33.90 28.56 2.69
CA LEU A 406 32.63 29.07 2.16
C LEU A 406 31.60 29.24 3.30
N LYS A 407 30.92 30.39 3.32
CA LYS A 407 29.87 30.66 4.31
C LYS A 407 28.55 30.09 3.84
N LEU A 408 27.98 29.19 4.62
CA LEU A 408 26.61 28.69 4.43
C LEU A 408 25.61 29.62 5.13
N ASP A 409 24.55 29.94 4.41
CA ASP A 409 23.36 30.60 4.92
C ASP A 409 22.15 29.91 4.30
N GLU A 410 21.12 29.60 5.09
CA GLU A 410 19.94 28.87 4.60
C GLU A 410 19.09 29.71 3.63
N ASN A 411 19.24 31.03 3.65
CA ASN A 411 18.40 31.97 2.91
C ASN A 411 19.16 32.73 1.80
N GLN A 412 20.44 32.44 1.58
CA GLN A 412 21.27 33.15 0.61
C GLN A 412 22.08 32.20 -0.27
N ASP A 413 22.39 32.68 -1.48
CA ASP A 413 23.32 31.98 -2.37
C ASP A 413 24.76 32.23 -1.92
N ILE A 414 25.58 31.20 -1.99
CA ILE A 414 27.03 31.37 -1.93
C ILE A 414 27.46 32.02 -3.24
N VAL A 415 28.12 33.17 -3.13
CA VAL A 415 28.70 33.89 -4.27
C VAL A 415 30.21 33.78 -4.19
N HIS A 416 30.83 33.15 -5.17
CA HIS A 416 32.29 33.09 -5.27
C HIS A 416 32.79 33.75 -6.55
N GLU A 417 33.74 34.67 -6.41
CA GLU A 417 34.42 35.31 -7.53
C GLU A 417 35.68 34.53 -7.90
N PHE A 418 35.84 34.23 -9.19
CA PHE A 418 37.01 33.55 -9.73
C PHE A 418 37.50 34.26 -10.99
N GLN A 419 38.74 34.01 -11.39
CA GLN A 419 39.30 34.54 -12.63
C GLN A 419 39.13 33.51 -13.74
N THR A 420 38.59 33.94 -14.88
CA THR A 420 38.39 33.09 -16.05
C THR A 420 39.74 32.83 -16.75
N PRO A 421 40.18 31.57 -16.89
CA PRO A 421 41.42 31.24 -17.59
C PRO A 421 41.39 31.60 -19.07
N GLN A 422 42.58 31.74 -19.66
CA GLN A 422 42.68 31.91 -21.12
C GLN A 422 42.20 30.67 -21.85
N ARG A 423 41.62 30.88 -23.04
CA ARG A 423 41.21 29.79 -23.94
C ARG A 423 40.34 28.74 -23.24
N LEU A 424 39.51 29.16 -22.28
CA LEU A 424 38.64 28.28 -21.52
C LEU A 424 37.64 27.59 -22.46
N SER A 425 37.58 26.26 -22.41
CA SER A 425 36.64 25.44 -23.20
C SER A 425 35.54 24.85 -22.31
N THR A 426 35.91 24.45 -21.09
CA THR A 426 35.00 23.84 -20.12
C THR A 426 35.35 24.33 -18.73
N ILE A 427 34.34 24.62 -17.91
CA ILE A 427 34.50 24.88 -16.49
C ILE A 427 33.49 24.08 -15.68
N SER A 428 33.98 23.37 -14.67
CA SER A 428 33.18 22.55 -13.76
C SER A 428 33.33 23.05 -12.34
N PHE A 429 32.21 23.14 -11.65
CA PHE A 429 32.13 23.51 -10.24
C PHE A 429 31.61 22.31 -9.48
N THR A 430 32.38 21.83 -8.49
CA THR A 430 31.99 20.74 -7.62
C THR A 430 31.95 21.26 -6.19
N LEU A 431 30.74 21.35 -5.63
CA LEU A 431 30.55 21.59 -4.21
C LEU A 431 30.65 20.25 -3.49
N GLN A 432 31.55 20.18 -2.52
CA GLN A 432 31.76 19.02 -1.67
C GLN A 432 31.58 19.44 -0.22
N ALA A 433 30.90 18.59 0.56
CA ALA A 433 30.78 18.76 2.00
C ALA A 433 30.80 17.41 2.69
N LYS A 434 30.99 17.39 4.01
CA LYS A 434 30.85 16.19 4.82
C LYS A 434 29.71 16.33 5.81
N VAL A 435 29.07 15.21 6.14
CA VAL A 435 28.08 15.13 7.21
C VAL A 435 28.44 13.97 8.12
N LYS A 436 28.28 14.14 9.44
CA LYS A 436 28.50 13.07 10.41
C LYS A 436 27.29 12.13 10.40
N SER A 437 27.46 10.90 9.96
CA SER A 437 26.43 9.86 10.09
C SER A 437 26.37 9.37 11.53
N LEU A 438 25.18 9.42 12.12
CA LEU A 438 24.93 8.86 13.45
C LEU A 438 24.98 7.33 13.44
N THR A 439 24.45 6.71 12.38
CA THR A 439 24.36 5.25 12.29
C THR A 439 25.72 4.60 12.00
N ARG A 440 26.55 5.21 11.17
CA ARG A 440 27.87 4.67 10.81
C ARG A 440 29.01 5.16 11.70
N SER A 441 28.76 6.19 12.51
CA SER A 441 29.79 6.86 13.33
C SER A 441 31.00 7.36 12.51
N GLU A 442 30.77 7.72 11.24
CA GLU A 442 31.78 8.22 10.31
C GLU A 442 31.28 9.48 9.59
N LYS A 443 32.20 10.25 8.99
CA LYS A 443 31.84 11.35 8.10
C LYS A 443 31.58 10.81 6.69
N VAL A 444 30.42 11.13 6.13
CA VAL A 444 30.07 10.82 4.74
C VAL A 444 30.34 12.05 3.88
N THR A 445 31.06 11.87 2.77
CA THR A 445 31.29 12.95 1.80
C THR A 445 30.14 13.01 0.81
N LEU A 446 29.59 14.20 0.62
CA LEU A 446 28.52 14.51 -0.31
C LEU A 446 29.04 15.48 -1.37
N THR A 447 28.58 15.32 -2.61
CA THR A 447 29.00 16.17 -3.72
C THR A 447 27.82 16.58 -4.59
N SER A 448 27.92 17.78 -5.17
CA SER A 448 27.02 18.25 -6.23
C SER A 448 27.81 19.10 -7.21
N SER A 449 27.57 18.92 -8.51
CA SER A 449 28.40 19.53 -9.55
C SER A 449 27.57 20.10 -10.70
N ALA A 450 28.10 21.14 -11.34
CA ALA A 450 27.63 21.63 -12.62
C ALA A 450 28.81 21.94 -13.54
N THR A 451 28.62 21.70 -14.84
CA THR A 451 29.63 21.90 -15.87
C THR A 451 29.07 22.78 -16.98
N PHE A 452 29.89 23.73 -17.42
CA PHE A 452 29.58 24.69 -18.46
C PHE A 452 30.62 24.56 -19.58
N THR A 453 30.15 24.45 -20.82
CA THR A 453 31.00 24.41 -22.01
C THR A 453 30.89 25.74 -22.76
N LEU A 454 32.02 26.26 -23.22
CA LEU A 454 32.13 27.54 -23.92
C LEU A 454 33.18 27.46 -25.02
N ASN A 455 33.22 28.48 -25.89
CA ASN A 455 34.18 28.62 -26.98
C ASN A 455 34.31 27.37 -27.88
N GLN A 456 33.19 26.65 -28.06
CA GLN A 456 33.20 25.37 -28.80
C GLN A 456 33.52 25.57 -30.29
N ILE A 457 33.26 26.75 -30.85
CA ILE A 457 33.67 27.08 -32.22
C ILE A 457 35.19 26.93 -32.43
N ASP A 458 36.01 27.18 -31.40
CA ASP A 458 37.46 27.09 -31.48
C ASP A 458 38.00 25.67 -31.52
N THR A 459 37.14 24.67 -31.28
CA THR A 459 37.48 23.25 -31.47
C THR A 459 37.14 22.73 -32.87
N THR A 460 36.58 23.59 -33.73
CA THR A 460 36.13 23.23 -35.07
C THR A 460 36.90 23.99 -36.15
N ASP A 461 36.76 23.54 -37.40
CA ASP A 461 37.23 24.26 -38.59
C ASP A 461 36.32 25.44 -38.99
N LYS A 462 35.24 25.69 -38.24
CA LYS A 462 34.27 26.73 -38.53
C LYS A 462 34.80 28.10 -38.10
N ILE A 463 34.49 29.09 -38.93
CA ILE A 463 34.84 30.50 -38.71
C ILE A 463 33.61 31.36 -38.39
N GLN A 464 32.44 30.73 -38.28
CA GLN A 464 31.14 31.37 -38.03
C GLN A 464 30.27 30.50 -37.13
N ASP A 465 29.42 31.12 -36.32
CA ASP A 465 28.46 30.45 -35.43
C ASP A 465 27.12 31.20 -35.37
N LEU A 466 26.10 30.52 -34.87
CA LEU A 466 24.74 31.04 -34.74
C LEU A 466 24.45 31.49 -33.30
N PHE A 467 23.94 32.72 -33.18
CA PHE A 467 23.57 33.33 -31.91
C PHE A 467 22.07 33.61 -31.91
N LEU A 468 21.36 33.00 -30.97
CA LEU A 468 19.91 33.15 -30.82
C LEU A 468 19.60 34.21 -29.76
N THR A 469 18.81 35.22 -30.13
CA THR A 469 18.34 36.26 -29.21
C THR A 469 16.82 36.35 -29.27
N ALA A 470 16.17 36.62 -28.14
CA ALA A 470 14.74 36.93 -28.09
C ALA A 470 14.55 38.45 -27.96
N VAL A 471 13.85 39.06 -28.90
CA VAL A 471 13.59 40.51 -28.94
C VAL A 471 12.11 40.73 -29.29
N GLU A 472 11.40 41.52 -28.47
CA GLU A 472 10.00 41.90 -28.71
C GLU A 472 9.03 40.73 -28.98
N GLY A 473 9.28 39.57 -28.36
CA GLY A 473 8.46 38.37 -28.55
C GLY A 473 8.76 37.58 -29.83
N GLN A 474 9.81 37.96 -30.57
CA GLN A 474 10.36 37.23 -31.70
C GLN A 474 11.74 36.64 -31.36
N TYR A 475 12.14 35.62 -32.12
CA TYR A 475 13.47 35.03 -32.05
C TYR A 475 14.25 35.45 -33.29
N VAL A 476 15.44 36.00 -33.07
CA VAL A 476 16.37 36.42 -34.13
C VAL A 476 17.61 35.53 -34.04
N LEU A 477 18.02 34.97 -35.18
CA LEU A 477 19.27 34.22 -35.29
C LEU A 477 20.29 35.06 -36.04
N ALA A 478 21.36 35.47 -35.36
CA ALA A 478 22.49 36.15 -35.97
C ALA A 478 23.58 35.14 -36.34
N LEU A 479 24.02 35.16 -37.60
CA LEU A 479 25.19 34.42 -38.05
C LEU A 479 26.39 35.36 -38.05
N LEU A 480 27.29 35.15 -37.09
CA LEU A 480 28.46 36.00 -36.90
C LEU A 480 29.74 35.18 -37.10
N GLY A 481 30.75 35.82 -37.66
CA GLY A 481 32.10 35.27 -37.68
C GLY A 481 32.82 35.42 -36.34
N LYS A 482 34.02 34.86 -36.22
CA LYS A 482 34.79 34.85 -34.96
C LYS A 482 35.13 36.24 -34.42
N THR A 483 35.16 37.28 -35.26
CA THR A 483 35.41 38.67 -34.84
C THR A 483 34.13 39.45 -34.57
N GLY A 484 32.97 38.79 -34.63
CA GLY A 484 31.67 39.42 -34.56
C GLY A 484 31.23 40.05 -35.88
N GLU A 485 31.92 39.76 -36.99
CA GLU A 485 31.55 40.26 -38.30
C GLU A 485 30.24 39.63 -38.78
N ILE A 486 29.35 40.46 -39.31
CA ILE A 486 28.08 40.01 -39.88
C ILE A 486 28.32 39.25 -41.18
N LEU A 487 27.58 38.17 -41.40
CA LEU A 487 27.71 37.33 -42.59
C LEU A 487 26.38 37.30 -43.36
N PRO A 488 26.14 38.27 -44.28
CA PRO A 488 24.93 38.31 -45.09
C PRO A 488 24.91 37.21 -46.17
N ASP A 489 23.72 36.96 -46.72
CA ASP A 489 23.46 36.06 -47.84
C ASP A 489 23.88 34.60 -47.62
N ARG A 490 23.97 34.15 -46.36
CA ARG A 490 24.34 32.77 -46.00
C ARG A 490 23.10 31.91 -45.78
N ALA A 491 23.01 30.80 -46.50
CA ALA A 491 21.98 29.81 -46.28
C ALA A 491 22.17 29.10 -44.93
N ILE A 492 21.10 29.03 -44.13
CA ILE A 492 21.05 28.36 -42.84
C ILE A 492 19.95 27.29 -42.89
N GLN A 493 20.32 26.05 -42.56
CA GLN A 493 19.36 24.97 -42.35
C GLN A 493 19.07 24.86 -40.85
N LEU A 494 17.84 25.16 -40.45
CA LEU A 494 17.40 25.14 -39.07
C LEU A 494 16.56 23.91 -38.78
N LYS A 495 16.80 23.37 -37.59
CA LYS A 495 15.98 22.36 -36.96
C LYS A 495 15.67 22.84 -35.55
N VAL A 496 14.40 23.12 -35.28
CA VAL A 496 13.91 23.64 -34.00
C VAL A 496 13.03 22.59 -33.34
N LYS A 497 13.26 22.36 -32.05
CA LYS A 497 12.49 21.42 -31.23
C LYS A 497 12.18 22.03 -29.87
N HIS A 498 10.91 22.07 -29.50
CA HIS A 498 10.52 22.46 -28.16
C HIS A 498 10.77 21.29 -27.19
N ARG A 499 11.30 21.57 -25.99
CA ARG A 499 11.70 20.53 -25.01
C ARG A 499 10.57 19.56 -24.64
N ASP A 500 9.33 20.04 -24.67
CA ASP A 500 8.13 19.28 -24.28
C ASP A 500 7.42 18.58 -25.45
N PHE A 501 7.89 18.76 -26.69
CA PHE A 501 7.27 18.19 -27.89
C PHE A 501 8.19 17.20 -28.59
N ARG A 502 7.59 16.24 -29.30
CA ARG A 502 8.33 15.23 -30.08
C ARG A 502 8.64 15.68 -31.50
N ASP A 503 7.74 16.46 -32.10
CA ASP A 503 7.86 16.93 -33.47
C ASP A 503 8.98 17.97 -33.61
N GLU A 504 9.60 17.98 -34.78
CA GLU A 504 10.71 18.84 -35.12
C GLU A 504 10.29 19.75 -36.28
N TYR A 505 10.58 21.04 -36.16
CA TYR A 505 10.36 22.00 -37.22
C TYR A 505 11.63 22.20 -38.02
N HIS A 506 11.54 22.13 -39.34
CA HIS A 506 12.66 22.32 -40.26
C HIS A 506 12.42 23.54 -41.14
N ALA A 507 13.42 24.40 -41.27
CA ALA A 507 13.38 25.56 -42.16
C ALA A 507 14.74 25.78 -42.84
N ASN A 508 14.69 26.29 -44.06
CA ASN A 508 15.87 26.78 -44.78
C ASN A 508 15.72 28.29 -44.88
N LEU A 509 16.58 29.03 -44.19
CA LEU A 509 16.58 30.50 -44.17
C LEU A 509 17.88 31.02 -44.81
N GLN A 510 17.94 32.31 -45.06
CA GLN A 510 19.14 33.00 -45.54
C GLN A 510 19.31 34.29 -44.77
N THR A 511 20.52 34.56 -44.27
CA THR A 511 20.82 35.79 -43.53
C THR A 511 20.62 37.02 -44.41
N ASP A 512 19.97 38.05 -43.85
CA ASP A 512 19.78 39.33 -44.50
C ASP A 512 21.06 40.19 -44.50
N GLU A 513 20.95 41.44 -44.98
CA GLU A 513 22.07 42.41 -45.02
C GLU A 513 22.70 42.69 -43.64
N THR A 514 21.98 42.41 -42.56
CA THR A 514 22.45 42.58 -41.17
C THR A 514 23.01 41.29 -40.56
N GLY A 515 23.02 40.19 -41.32
CA GLY A 515 23.51 38.88 -40.88
C GLY A 515 22.51 38.11 -40.02
N THR A 516 21.21 38.44 -40.08
CA THR A 516 20.16 37.83 -39.24
C THR A 516 19.07 37.11 -40.03
N VAL A 517 18.32 36.22 -39.36
CA VAL A 517 17.09 35.57 -39.86
C VAL A 517 15.98 35.53 -38.82
#